data_AF-A0A0F9HUQ3-F1
#
_entry.id   AF-A0A0F9HUQ3-F1
#
_cell.length_a   1.000
_cell.length_b   1.000
_cell.length_c   1.000
_cell.angle_alpha   90.00
_cell.angle_beta   90.00
_cell.angle_gamma   90.00
#
_symmetry.space_group_name_H-M   'P 1'
#
loop_
_entity.id
_entity.type
_entity.pdbx_description
1 polymer ?
#
loop_
_entity_poly.entity_id
_entity_poly.type
_entity_poly.pdbx_seq_one_letter_code
_entity_poly.pdbx_strand_id
1 'polypeptide(L)'
;MGRRFALAALLCVGLLPFAVASAADIDEFKVKREAVFEFAARPAVTRAGDRVSIRFATKAFCDVTVAIEDAQGRILRHLASGVLGRNAPPPLQRDSKTQTLIWDGKDDAGRYVDDKDRLVVRVSLGLRARFERTLFWSPMKRWSAKPPLIQARPEGVYVFDHGRGASQLRLYDHRGAYVRTIYPFPADKLASFKDLHWYDFPQDGRRLPRKRAFLQCTLLSSGTDSDFRGTMGGGLKHSVPDPAKAMAVHEGRIALANVCLNRFSTAGASMPLPLKGPVTSFNVKRGGLRWRGGEDLIDAGPTSMAFSPDGRWLYMTAYEWVQNWGTGGIHTHWLNGVTRVRFDGRKPVEVFLGSVAVRDAGGTDPGKFRVPASVTCDAKGRIYVADNLNDRVQVFSPDRKLLKILKVPKPVRVAVHPRTGKVYVLSWLIRCSWVTRKDRTLAGKLAVRPGLFVLPGVDDAGETVFHPLPSVPDGLSHTSEIDLWPDRPTIWLVPNPGRRMRWKRAGIRLIELRKGKLVEVRDFGAETVKAVTRAAPPGLLSQRLYVN
;
A
#
# COMPACT_ATOMS: atom_id res chain seq x y z
N MET A 1 -12.67 82.24 -17.39
CA MET A 1 -11.20 82.32 -17.35
C MET A 1 -10.71 81.47 -16.18
N GLY A 2 -10.02 80.34 -16.41
CA GLY A 2 -9.52 79.50 -15.32
C GLY A 2 -9.44 78.00 -15.62
N ARG A 3 -8.35 77.63 -16.31
CA ARG A 3 -7.66 76.33 -16.50
C ARG A 3 -8.14 75.11 -15.69
N ARG A 4 -8.17 73.94 -16.36
CA ARG A 4 -7.39 72.71 -16.03
C ARG A 4 -7.55 71.66 -17.15
N PHE A 5 -6.48 71.43 -17.93
CA PHE A 5 -6.31 70.24 -18.78
C PHE A 5 -5.24 69.36 -18.14
N ALA A 6 -5.55 68.07 -17.93
CA ALA A 6 -4.65 67.07 -17.40
C ALA A 6 -3.79 66.48 -18.53
N LEU A 7 -2.48 66.42 -18.31
CA LEU A 7 -1.50 65.83 -19.21
C LEU A 7 -1.41 64.31 -18.94
N ALA A 8 -1.64 63.49 -19.96
CA ALA A 8 -1.37 62.06 -19.94
C ALA A 8 0.12 61.80 -20.23
N ALA A 9 0.81 61.13 -19.31
CA ALA A 9 2.16 60.59 -19.55
C ALA A 9 2.05 59.09 -19.81
N LEU A 10 2.30 58.67 -21.06
CA LEU A 10 2.53 57.28 -21.43
C LEU A 10 3.93 56.86 -20.95
N LEU A 11 4.00 55.92 -20.01
CA LEU A 11 5.23 55.24 -19.62
C LEU A 11 5.33 53.91 -20.37
N CYS A 12 6.16 53.89 -21.43
CA CYS A 12 6.58 52.66 -22.10
C CYS A 12 7.59 51.91 -21.21
N VAL A 13 7.15 50.87 -20.52
CA VAL A 13 8.04 49.91 -19.85
C VAL A 13 8.49 48.89 -20.90
N GLY A 14 9.77 48.95 -21.28
CA GLY A 14 10.41 47.95 -22.13
C GLY A 14 10.42 46.59 -21.45
N LEU A 15 9.80 45.60 -22.09
CA LEU A 15 9.89 44.20 -21.73
C LEU A 15 11.28 43.67 -22.13
N LEU A 16 12.17 43.51 -21.15
CA LEU A 16 13.36 42.66 -21.29
C LEU A 16 12.90 41.19 -21.36
N PRO A 17 13.34 40.40 -22.35
CA PRO A 17 13.06 38.97 -22.36
C PRO A 17 13.84 38.30 -21.24
N PHE A 18 13.14 37.72 -20.27
CA PHE A 18 13.73 36.76 -19.33
C PHE A 18 14.17 35.54 -20.13
N ALA A 19 15.48 35.40 -20.32
CA ALA A 19 16.08 34.16 -20.81
C ALA A 19 15.77 33.04 -19.80
N VAL A 20 14.89 32.12 -20.18
CA VAL A 20 14.64 30.90 -19.43
C VAL A 20 15.83 29.99 -19.68
N ALA A 21 16.74 29.90 -18.70
CA ALA A 21 17.83 28.94 -18.73
C ALA A 21 17.23 27.51 -18.80
N SER A 22 17.58 26.79 -19.85
CA SER A 22 17.33 25.36 -19.99
C SER A 22 18.10 24.60 -18.90
N ALA A 23 17.54 23.49 -18.40
CA ALA A 23 18.21 22.59 -17.45
C ALA A 23 19.54 22.01 -17.98
N ALA A 24 19.91 22.26 -19.24
CA ALA A 24 21.20 21.90 -19.83
C ALA A 24 22.37 22.82 -19.42
N ASP A 25 22.10 24.03 -18.88
CA ASP A 25 23.11 25.08 -18.71
C ASP A 25 23.64 25.26 -17.28
N ILE A 26 23.34 24.34 -16.36
CA ILE A 26 23.93 24.36 -15.01
C ILE A 26 25.32 23.71 -15.06
N ASP A 27 26.30 24.49 -15.51
CA ASP A 27 27.70 24.08 -15.68
C ASP A 27 28.37 23.67 -14.35
N GLU A 28 27.80 24.08 -13.21
CA GLU A 28 28.25 23.76 -11.85
C GLU A 28 28.24 22.26 -11.53
N PHE A 29 27.42 21.46 -12.22
CA PHE A 29 27.38 20.00 -12.06
C PHE A 29 28.28 19.24 -13.05
N LYS A 30 28.97 19.94 -13.95
CA LYS A 30 29.87 19.34 -14.95
C LYS A 30 31.33 19.33 -14.50
N VAL A 31 31.62 18.90 -13.26
CA VAL A 31 32.98 18.43 -12.96
C VAL A 31 33.25 17.28 -13.94
N LYS A 32 34.07 17.53 -14.96
CA LYS A 32 34.45 16.54 -15.97
C LYS A 32 35.23 15.44 -15.26
N ARG A 33 34.52 14.38 -14.88
CA ARG A 33 35.12 13.20 -14.23
C ARG A 33 36.11 12.60 -15.21
N GLU A 34 37.37 12.51 -14.80
CA GLU A 34 38.28 11.57 -15.44
C GLU A 34 37.76 10.16 -15.09
N ALA A 35 37.28 9.40 -16.08
CA ALA A 35 36.69 8.07 -15.89
C ALA A 35 37.76 6.98 -15.61
N VAL A 36 38.77 7.34 -14.80
CA VAL A 36 39.92 6.50 -14.47
C VAL A 36 39.92 6.27 -12.96
N PHE A 37 39.49 5.09 -12.54
CA PHE A 37 39.28 4.72 -11.13
C PHE A 37 40.30 3.68 -10.66
N GLU A 38 41.58 3.96 -10.91
CA GLU A 38 42.68 3.05 -10.61
C GLU A 38 43.65 3.67 -9.61
N PHE A 39 44.16 2.81 -8.73
CA PHE A 39 45.26 3.19 -7.84
C PHE A 39 46.57 3.26 -8.63
N ALA A 40 47.29 4.37 -8.51
CA ALA A 40 48.71 4.46 -8.82
C ALA A 40 49.54 3.79 -7.71
N ALA A 41 49.08 3.89 -6.45
CA ALA A 41 49.62 3.14 -5.31
C ALA A 41 48.46 2.64 -4.45
N ARG A 42 48.46 1.33 -4.15
CA ARG A 42 47.44 0.70 -3.31
C ARG A 42 47.43 1.31 -1.90
N PRO A 43 46.28 1.29 -1.20
CA PRO A 43 46.21 1.75 0.18
C PRO A 43 47.19 1.02 1.08
N ALA A 44 47.99 1.78 1.82
CA ALA A 44 48.90 1.31 2.84
C ALA A 44 48.50 1.92 4.19
N VAL A 45 48.54 1.11 5.23
CA VAL A 45 48.20 1.51 6.60
C VAL A 45 49.45 1.43 7.46
N THR A 46 49.82 2.53 8.09
CA THR A 46 50.92 2.58 9.06
C THR A 46 50.38 3.01 10.41
N ARG A 47 50.84 2.35 11.47
CA ARG A 47 50.40 2.61 12.85
C ARG A 47 51.57 3.13 13.66
N ALA A 48 51.33 4.21 14.40
CA ALA A 48 52.28 4.78 15.34
C ALA A 48 51.51 5.13 16.63
N GLY A 49 51.56 4.24 17.62
CA GLY A 49 50.69 4.31 18.80
C GLY A 49 49.22 4.26 18.39
N ASP A 50 48.40 5.19 18.91
CA ASP A 50 46.97 5.29 18.58
C ASP A 50 46.66 5.95 17.23
N ARG A 51 47.68 6.47 16.54
CA ARG A 51 47.50 7.15 15.26
C ARG A 51 47.60 6.16 14.10
N VAL A 52 46.51 6.02 13.36
CA VAL A 52 46.47 5.19 12.15
C VAL A 52 46.54 6.10 10.92
N SER A 53 47.60 5.96 10.14
CA SER A 53 47.80 6.73 8.90
C SER A 53 47.51 5.85 7.69
N ILE A 54 46.70 6.36 6.76
CA ILE A 54 46.21 5.67 5.58
C ILE A 54 46.69 6.45 4.37
N ARG A 55 47.58 5.85 3.58
CA ARG A 55 48.15 6.47 2.38
C ARG A 55 47.77 5.70 1.13
N PHE A 56 47.39 6.41 0.06
CA PHE A 56 47.14 5.83 -1.25
C PHE A 56 47.44 6.86 -2.34
N ALA A 57 47.55 6.42 -3.59
CA ALA A 57 47.62 7.31 -4.74
C ALA A 57 46.71 6.85 -5.88
N THR A 58 46.06 7.79 -6.56
CA THR A 58 45.18 7.55 -7.71
C THR A 58 45.87 7.92 -9.02
N LYS A 59 45.51 7.29 -10.14
CA LYS A 59 46.05 7.68 -11.46
C LYS A 59 45.46 9.02 -11.96
N ALA A 60 44.25 9.34 -11.52
CA ALA A 60 43.46 10.49 -11.97
C ALA A 60 42.79 11.21 -10.79
N PHE A 61 42.29 12.42 -11.05
CA PHE A 61 41.40 13.09 -10.10
C PHE A 61 40.01 12.47 -10.20
N CYS A 62 39.66 11.67 -9.20
CA CYS A 62 38.41 10.95 -9.12
C CYS A 62 37.78 11.10 -7.73
N ASP A 63 36.57 10.60 -7.59
CA ASP A 63 35.88 10.46 -6.32
C ASP A 63 36.43 9.31 -5.49
N VAL A 64 36.59 9.58 -4.20
CA VAL A 64 37.14 8.65 -3.21
C VAL A 64 36.28 8.62 -1.96
N THR A 65 36.08 7.42 -1.41
CA THR A 65 35.64 7.21 -0.02
C THR A 65 36.66 6.38 0.74
N VAL A 66 36.96 6.79 1.97
CA VAL A 66 37.77 6.03 2.92
C VAL A 66 36.91 5.69 4.14
N ALA A 67 36.81 4.40 4.47
CA ALA A 67 36.03 3.91 5.59
C ALA A 67 36.79 2.84 6.39
N ILE A 68 36.46 2.71 7.68
CA ILE A 68 36.93 1.63 8.56
C ILE A 68 35.81 0.63 8.74
N GLU A 69 36.10 -0.65 8.53
CA GLU A 69 35.11 -1.74 8.56
C GLU A 69 35.53 -2.85 9.52
N ASP A 70 34.53 -3.54 10.08
CA ASP A 70 34.75 -4.80 10.80
C ASP A 70 34.89 -6.00 9.85
N ALA A 71 35.16 -7.18 10.41
CA ALA A 71 35.31 -8.43 9.66
C ALA A 71 34.04 -8.87 8.90
N GLN A 72 32.88 -8.30 9.21
CA GLN A 72 31.61 -8.56 8.52
C GLN A 72 31.29 -7.51 7.44
N GLY A 73 32.19 -6.54 7.22
CA GLY A 73 32.01 -5.46 6.24
C GLY A 73 31.05 -4.36 6.71
N ARG A 74 30.77 -4.26 8.02
CA ARG A 74 30.00 -3.14 8.56
C ARG A 74 30.92 -1.94 8.76
N ILE A 75 30.51 -0.78 8.26
CA ILE A 75 31.25 0.47 8.43
C ILE A 75 31.13 0.96 9.87
N LEU A 76 32.27 1.11 10.53
CA LEU A 76 32.41 1.68 11.88
C LEU A 76 32.66 3.19 11.82
N ARG A 77 33.41 3.64 10.82
CA ARG A 77 33.79 5.05 10.65
C ARG A 77 33.85 5.42 9.16
N HIS A 78 33.19 6.51 8.80
CA HIS A 78 33.42 7.21 7.53
C HIS A 78 34.51 8.27 7.75
N LEU A 79 35.68 8.10 7.14
CA LEU A 79 36.82 9.00 7.33
C LEU A 79 36.79 10.19 6.36
N ALA A 80 36.53 9.92 5.09
CA ALA A 80 36.41 10.95 4.07
C ALA A 80 35.57 10.44 2.91
N SER A 81 34.85 11.36 2.25
CA SER A 81 34.20 11.11 0.98
C SER A 81 34.18 12.40 0.16
N GLY A 82 34.59 12.35 -1.11
CA GLY A 82 34.62 13.54 -1.95
C GLY A 82 35.31 13.32 -3.29
N VAL A 83 35.37 14.36 -4.11
CA VAL A 83 36.07 14.38 -5.40
C VAL A 83 37.47 14.96 -5.20
N LEU A 84 38.52 14.24 -5.61
CA LEU A 84 39.89 14.74 -5.59
C LEU A 84 40.07 15.85 -6.63
N GLY A 85 41.04 16.73 -6.37
CA GLY A 85 41.35 17.89 -7.22
C GLY A 85 41.32 19.19 -6.41
N ARG A 86 41.17 20.32 -7.11
CA ARG A 86 41.27 21.66 -6.52
C ARG A 86 40.33 21.91 -5.34
N ASN A 87 39.12 21.35 -5.42
CA ASN A 87 38.06 21.54 -4.43
C ASN A 87 37.86 20.31 -3.54
N ALA A 88 38.89 19.47 -3.36
CA ALA A 88 38.78 18.30 -2.50
C ALA A 88 38.36 18.71 -1.07
N PRO A 89 37.32 18.08 -0.50
CA PRO A 89 36.85 18.39 0.85
C PRO A 89 37.81 17.81 1.90
N PRO A 90 38.10 18.54 3.00
CA PRO A 90 38.86 17.98 4.11
C PRO A 90 38.24 16.67 4.64
N PRO A 91 39.05 15.68 5.06
CA PRO A 91 40.50 15.71 5.18
C PRO A 91 41.26 15.35 3.89
N LEU A 92 40.59 15.24 2.74
CA LEU A 92 41.28 15.00 1.47
C LEU A 92 42.16 16.21 1.10
N GLN A 93 43.37 15.92 0.67
CA GLN A 93 44.37 16.90 0.28
C GLN A 93 44.02 17.46 -1.11
N ARG A 94 43.87 18.79 -1.20
CA ARG A 94 43.55 19.50 -2.44
C ARG A 94 44.68 19.35 -3.47
N ASP A 95 44.29 19.32 -4.75
CA ASP A 95 45.19 19.24 -5.91
C ASP A 95 46.22 18.10 -5.85
N SER A 96 45.93 17.04 -5.08
CA SER A 96 46.82 15.90 -4.92
C SER A 96 46.14 14.59 -5.33
N LYS A 97 46.85 13.79 -6.13
CA LYS A 97 46.48 12.40 -6.41
C LYS A 97 47.01 11.45 -5.34
N THR A 98 47.98 11.89 -4.54
CA THR A 98 48.49 11.15 -3.38
C THR A 98 47.80 11.66 -2.13
N GLN A 99 47.16 10.78 -1.40
CA GLN A 99 46.35 11.13 -0.24
C GLN A 99 46.93 10.47 1.01
N THR A 100 46.95 11.21 2.11
CA THR A 100 47.26 10.66 3.44
C THR A 100 46.20 11.13 4.43
N LEU A 101 45.45 10.19 4.98
CA LEU A 101 44.43 10.44 5.98
C LEU A 101 44.87 9.88 7.32
N ILE A 102 44.48 10.57 8.39
CA ILE A 102 44.72 10.13 9.75
C ILE A 102 43.38 9.74 10.37
N TRP A 103 43.32 8.54 10.95
CA TRP A 103 42.24 8.12 11.80
C TRP A 103 42.65 8.21 13.26
N ASP A 104 41.76 8.76 14.08
CA ASP A 104 41.91 8.98 15.52
C ASP A 104 41.45 7.77 16.37
N GLY A 105 41.12 6.65 15.73
CA GLY A 105 40.65 5.45 16.42
C GLY A 105 39.19 5.48 16.85
N LYS A 106 38.38 6.47 16.43
CA LYS A 106 36.97 6.59 16.81
C LYS A 106 35.99 6.09 15.75
N ASP A 107 34.82 5.64 16.18
CA ASP A 107 33.67 5.34 15.33
C ASP A 107 32.90 6.62 14.91
N ASP A 108 31.86 6.49 14.08
CA ASP A 108 31.01 7.63 13.67
C ASP A 108 30.26 8.29 14.84
N ALA A 109 30.10 7.60 15.97
CA ALA A 109 29.50 8.14 17.19
C ALA A 109 30.54 8.82 18.11
N GLY A 110 31.81 8.84 17.72
CA GLY A 110 32.89 9.45 18.49
C GLY A 110 33.45 8.59 19.63
N ARG A 111 33.13 7.29 19.67
CA ARG A 111 33.64 6.35 20.67
C ARG A 111 34.93 5.69 20.16
N TYR A 112 35.89 5.47 21.05
CA TYR A 112 37.12 4.75 20.69
C TYR A 112 36.84 3.29 20.37
N VAL A 113 37.56 2.76 19.39
CA VAL A 113 37.54 1.35 19.00
C VAL A 113 38.81 0.68 19.53
N ASP A 114 38.62 -0.33 20.39
CA ASP A 114 39.71 -0.98 21.11
C ASP A 114 40.50 -1.94 20.19
N ASP A 115 39.81 -2.87 19.52
CA ASP A 115 40.44 -3.86 18.64
C ASP A 115 40.60 -3.31 17.22
N LYS A 116 41.61 -2.45 17.03
CA LYS A 116 41.94 -1.85 15.74
C LYS A 116 42.53 -2.87 14.76
N ASP A 117 43.14 -3.96 15.23
CA ASP A 117 43.88 -4.94 14.41
C ASP A 117 42.96 -5.86 13.59
N ARG A 118 41.73 -6.06 14.06
CA ARG A 118 40.71 -6.80 13.31
C ARG A 118 39.94 -5.97 12.28
N LEU A 119 40.29 -4.71 12.11
CA LEU A 119 39.59 -3.79 11.22
C LEU A 119 40.27 -3.70 9.87
N VAL A 120 39.46 -3.42 8.86
CA VAL A 120 39.90 -3.22 7.48
C VAL A 120 39.71 -1.76 7.10
N VAL A 121 40.75 -1.18 6.48
CA VAL A 121 40.63 0.12 5.80
C VAL A 121 40.17 -0.12 4.38
N ARG A 122 38.97 0.36 4.04
CA ARG A 122 38.48 0.35 2.67
C ARG A 122 38.67 1.71 2.03
N VAL A 123 39.46 1.77 0.96
CA VAL A 123 39.53 2.92 0.05
C VAL A 123 38.82 2.53 -1.25
N SER A 124 37.77 3.27 -1.59
CA SER A 124 36.97 3.07 -2.81
C SER A 124 37.17 4.24 -3.76
N LEU A 125 37.45 3.96 -5.03
CA LEU A 125 37.52 4.96 -6.11
C LEU A 125 36.28 4.80 -7.00
N GLY A 126 35.72 5.90 -7.53
CA GLY A 126 34.59 5.82 -8.47
C GLY A 126 33.26 5.47 -7.80
N LEU A 127 32.82 6.31 -6.87
CA LEU A 127 31.50 6.21 -6.26
C LEU A 127 30.40 6.30 -7.31
N ARG A 128 29.53 5.32 -7.25
CA ARG A 128 28.26 5.32 -7.97
C ARG A 128 27.16 5.39 -6.94
N ALA A 129 26.42 6.50 -6.98
CA ALA A 129 25.16 6.58 -6.25
C ALA A 129 24.24 5.48 -6.80
N ARG A 130 23.80 4.59 -5.92
CA ARG A 130 22.72 3.64 -6.19
C ARG A 130 21.62 3.87 -5.19
N PHE A 131 20.38 3.84 -5.67
CA PHE A 131 19.25 3.85 -4.76
C PHE A 131 19.28 2.55 -3.95
N GLU A 132 19.39 2.66 -2.63
CA GLU A 132 19.32 1.50 -1.73
C GLU A 132 17.90 1.33 -1.20
N ARG A 133 17.41 2.31 -0.43
CA ARG A 133 16.09 2.29 0.20
C ARG A 133 15.63 3.69 0.56
N THR A 134 14.33 3.84 0.77
CA THR A 134 13.75 5.09 1.29
C THR A 134 13.98 5.24 2.79
N LEU A 135 14.09 6.47 3.32
CA LEU A 135 14.16 6.70 4.77
C LEU A 135 12.98 6.06 5.51
N PHE A 136 13.27 5.47 6.68
CA PHE A 136 12.29 4.75 7.51
C PHE A 136 11.55 3.62 6.79
N TRP A 137 12.20 3.01 5.79
CA TRP A 137 11.70 1.81 5.14
C TRP A 137 11.80 0.60 6.07
N SER A 138 10.72 -0.15 6.16
CA SER A 138 10.70 -1.49 6.72
C SER A 138 9.63 -2.29 5.97
N PRO A 139 9.87 -3.58 5.68
CA PRO A 139 8.85 -4.39 5.03
C PRO A 139 7.62 -4.56 5.93
N MET A 140 7.78 -4.51 7.25
CA MET A 140 6.68 -4.74 8.20
C MET A 140 5.86 -3.46 8.42
N LYS A 141 6.36 -2.31 7.97
CA LYS A 141 5.73 -1.02 8.14
C LYS A 141 4.55 -0.86 7.19
N ARG A 142 3.43 -0.37 7.74
CA ARG A 142 2.29 0.12 6.94
C ARG A 142 2.62 1.47 6.31
N TRP A 143 2.17 1.66 5.08
CA TRP A 143 2.42 2.90 4.32
C TRP A 143 1.20 3.80 4.18
N SER A 144 0.05 3.36 4.72
CA SER A 144 -1.20 4.11 4.72
C SER A 144 -1.91 4.08 6.08
N ALA A 145 -2.63 5.17 6.36
CA ALA A 145 -3.62 5.25 7.45
C ALA A 145 -4.78 4.27 7.31
N LYS A 146 -5.11 3.85 6.08
CA LYS A 146 -6.19 2.90 5.81
C LYS A 146 -5.70 1.46 5.96
N PRO A 147 -6.53 0.53 6.47
CA PRO A 147 -6.20 -0.89 6.50
C PRO A 147 -5.81 -1.39 5.09
N PRO A 148 -4.78 -2.25 4.97
CA PRO A 148 -4.37 -2.80 3.70
C PRO A 148 -5.37 -3.86 3.21
N LEU A 149 -5.40 -4.09 1.90
CA LEU A 149 -6.05 -5.28 1.33
C LEU A 149 -5.09 -6.45 1.42
N ILE A 150 -5.58 -7.63 1.79
CA ILE A 150 -4.75 -8.83 1.97
C ILE A 150 -5.39 -9.98 1.19
N GLN A 151 -4.57 -10.76 0.49
CA GLN A 151 -5.02 -11.95 -0.20
C GLN A 151 -3.96 -13.06 -0.22
N ALA A 152 -4.33 -14.24 0.26
CA ALA A 152 -3.43 -15.39 0.32
C ALA A 152 -3.56 -16.28 -0.92
N ARG A 153 -2.43 -16.68 -1.49
CA ARG A 153 -2.29 -17.53 -2.70
C ARG A 153 -1.16 -18.56 -2.51
N PRO A 154 -1.05 -19.62 -3.33
CA PRO A 154 -0.04 -20.66 -3.15
C PRO A 154 1.40 -20.12 -3.03
N GLU A 155 1.71 -19.04 -3.74
CA GLU A 155 3.03 -18.41 -3.76
C GLU A 155 3.31 -17.46 -2.57
N GLY A 156 2.30 -17.18 -1.73
CA GLY A 156 2.42 -16.28 -0.59
C GLY A 156 1.21 -15.36 -0.39
N VAL A 157 1.42 -14.27 0.34
CA VAL A 157 0.38 -13.34 0.76
C VAL A 157 0.62 -11.96 0.17
N TYR A 158 -0.32 -11.50 -0.65
CA TYR A 158 -0.32 -10.17 -1.24
C TYR A 158 -0.91 -9.16 -0.26
N VAL A 159 -0.18 -8.09 0.04
CA VAL A 159 -0.62 -7.00 0.91
C VAL A 159 -0.54 -5.68 0.16
N PHE A 160 -1.70 -5.05 -0.06
CA PHE A 160 -1.82 -3.73 -0.66
C PHE A 160 -2.08 -2.67 0.39
N ASP A 161 -1.05 -1.93 0.81
CA ASP A 161 -1.21 -0.68 1.54
C ASP A 161 -1.70 0.40 0.57
N HIS A 162 -2.78 1.10 0.88
CA HIS A 162 -3.36 2.09 -0.04
C HIS A 162 -4.13 3.19 0.68
N GLY A 163 -4.45 4.30 0.01
CA GLY A 163 -5.27 5.38 0.57
C GLY A 163 -4.43 6.55 1.09
N ARG A 164 -4.68 7.03 2.32
CA ARG A 164 -3.94 8.17 2.92
C ARG A 164 -2.49 7.78 3.24
N GLY A 165 -1.60 7.98 2.27
CA GLY A 165 -0.15 7.77 2.38
C GLY A 165 0.49 7.36 1.05
N ALA A 166 1.35 6.34 1.06
CA ALA A 166 1.86 5.74 -0.18
C ALA A 166 1.12 4.43 -0.47
N SER A 167 0.81 4.20 -1.74
CA SER A 167 0.26 2.92 -2.19
C SER A 167 1.41 1.95 -2.45
N GLN A 168 1.38 0.77 -1.83
CA GLN A 168 2.38 -0.28 -2.04
C GLN A 168 1.72 -1.64 -2.08
N LEU A 169 2.02 -2.42 -3.12
CA LEU A 169 1.66 -3.84 -3.17
C LEU A 169 2.91 -4.67 -2.97
N ARG A 170 2.90 -5.54 -1.96
CA ARG A 170 4.02 -6.38 -1.59
C ARG A 170 3.57 -7.84 -1.50
N LEU A 171 4.48 -8.75 -1.83
CA LEU A 171 4.33 -10.18 -1.61
C LEU A 171 5.16 -10.56 -0.37
N TYR A 172 4.54 -11.31 0.51
CA TYR A 172 5.17 -11.96 1.66
C TYR A 172 5.04 -13.47 1.50
N ASP A 173 5.90 -14.23 2.15
CA ASP A 173 5.64 -15.66 2.34
C ASP A 173 4.51 -15.86 3.37
N HIS A 174 4.08 -17.11 3.55
CA HIS A 174 3.02 -17.47 4.50
C HIS A 174 3.39 -17.24 5.99
N ARG A 175 4.67 -17.00 6.29
CA ARG A 175 5.19 -16.67 7.64
C ARG A 175 5.36 -15.15 7.84
N GLY A 176 5.01 -14.35 6.83
CA GLY A 176 5.12 -12.90 6.82
C GLY A 176 6.50 -12.35 6.51
N ALA A 177 7.44 -13.15 6.02
CA ALA A 177 8.71 -12.64 5.53
C ALA A 177 8.50 -11.93 4.19
N TYR A 178 9.11 -10.77 4.02
CA TYR A 178 9.02 -10.00 2.78
C TYR A 178 9.72 -10.73 1.64
N VAL A 179 9.02 -10.89 0.51
CA VAL A 179 9.55 -11.50 -0.71
C VAL A 179 9.95 -10.40 -1.69
N ARG A 180 8.99 -9.55 -2.09
CA ARG A 180 9.24 -8.45 -3.04
C ARG A 180 8.12 -7.42 -3.08
N THR A 181 8.43 -6.26 -3.66
CA THR A 181 7.46 -5.22 -4.00
C THR A 181 6.99 -5.39 -5.45
N ILE A 182 5.69 -5.21 -5.69
CA ILE A 182 5.01 -5.34 -6.99
C ILE A 182 4.54 -3.97 -7.47
N TYR A 183 4.05 -3.15 -6.55
CA TYR A 183 3.63 -1.78 -6.79
C TYR A 183 4.32 -0.85 -5.79
N PRO A 184 4.92 0.29 -6.20
CA PRO A 184 4.93 0.87 -7.56
C PRO A 184 5.58 -0.06 -8.59
N PHE A 185 5.12 0.05 -9.85
CA PHE A 185 5.62 -0.82 -10.92
C PHE A 185 7.11 -0.60 -11.15
N PRO A 186 7.88 -1.65 -11.49
CA PRO A 186 9.27 -1.49 -11.89
C PRO A 186 9.37 -0.51 -13.09
N ALA A 187 10.35 0.38 -13.05
CA ALA A 187 10.47 1.46 -14.04
C ALA A 187 10.64 0.92 -15.47
N ASP A 188 11.38 -0.20 -15.63
CA ASP A 188 11.58 -0.90 -16.90
C ASP A 188 10.29 -1.57 -17.44
N LYS A 189 9.27 -1.74 -16.60
CA LYS A 189 7.97 -2.34 -16.98
C LYS A 189 6.91 -1.30 -17.32
N LEU A 190 7.11 -0.02 -17.01
CA LEU A 190 6.09 1.02 -17.26
C LEU A 190 5.74 1.16 -18.74
N ALA A 191 6.74 1.09 -19.62
CA ALA A 191 6.52 1.18 -21.07
C ALA A 191 5.69 0.00 -21.63
N SER A 192 5.57 -1.12 -20.89
CA SER A 192 4.73 -2.25 -21.32
C SER A 192 3.23 -1.96 -21.25
N PHE A 193 2.82 -0.96 -20.46
CA PHE A 193 1.41 -0.59 -20.30
C PHE A 193 0.94 0.31 -21.44
N LYS A 194 -0.06 -0.16 -22.18
CA LYS A 194 -0.57 0.51 -23.38
C LYS A 194 -1.39 1.78 -23.10
N ASP A 195 -1.98 1.89 -21.91
CA ASP A 195 -3.01 2.89 -21.57
C ASP A 195 -2.58 3.88 -20.47
N LEU A 196 -1.27 3.95 -20.17
CA LEU A 196 -0.75 4.94 -19.22
C LEU A 196 -0.90 6.35 -19.80
N HIS A 197 -1.32 7.26 -18.93
CA HIS A 197 -1.36 8.68 -19.26
C HIS A 197 0.03 9.30 -19.05
N TRP A 198 0.82 9.42 -20.11
CA TRP A 198 2.13 10.06 -20.07
C TRP A 198 2.00 11.58 -20.05
N TYR A 199 2.88 12.25 -19.28
CA TYR A 199 2.91 13.70 -19.18
C TYR A 199 4.36 14.19 -19.15
N ASP A 200 4.65 15.23 -19.92
CA ASP A 200 5.94 15.92 -19.91
C ASP A 200 5.93 16.97 -18.81
N PHE A 201 6.75 16.77 -17.78
CA PHE A 201 6.78 17.64 -16.61
C PHE A 201 7.58 18.91 -16.93
N PRO A 202 6.97 20.11 -16.83
CA PRO A 202 7.60 21.35 -17.29
C PRO A 202 8.82 21.77 -16.44
N GLN A 203 8.98 21.23 -15.23
CA GLN A 203 10.08 21.58 -14.34
C GLN A 203 11.44 21.06 -14.82
N ASP A 204 11.47 19.89 -15.46
CA ASP A 204 12.72 19.20 -15.84
C ASP A 204 12.64 18.49 -17.20
N GLY A 205 11.53 18.68 -17.94
CA GLY A 205 11.29 18.07 -19.24
C GLY A 205 11.08 16.54 -19.19
N ARG A 206 10.98 15.93 -18.00
CA ARG A 206 10.86 14.47 -17.91
C ARG A 206 9.47 14.00 -18.30
N ARG A 207 9.42 12.97 -19.15
CA ARG A 207 8.20 12.26 -19.51
C ARG A 207 7.91 11.14 -18.51
N LEU A 208 6.89 11.31 -17.67
CA LEU A 208 6.53 10.33 -16.63
C LEU A 208 5.05 9.92 -16.71
N PRO A 209 4.70 8.68 -16.31
CA PRO A 209 3.32 8.24 -16.32
C PRO A 209 2.59 8.89 -15.15
N ARG A 210 1.59 9.72 -15.45
CA ARG A 210 0.77 10.47 -14.50
C ARG A 210 -0.48 9.66 -14.12
N LYS A 211 -0.75 9.58 -12.83
CA LYS A 211 -2.00 9.05 -12.27
C LYS A 211 -3.17 9.95 -12.65
N ARG A 212 -4.34 9.36 -12.89
CA ARG A 212 -5.60 10.04 -13.24
C ARG A 212 -6.31 10.60 -12.01
N ALA A 213 -5.57 11.16 -11.06
CA ALA A 213 -6.08 11.73 -9.82
C ALA A 213 -5.70 13.20 -9.66
N PHE A 214 -6.44 13.91 -8.81
CA PHE A 214 -6.29 15.34 -8.53
C PHE A 214 -4.85 15.76 -8.18
N LEU A 215 -4.08 14.92 -7.49
CA LEU A 215 -2.73 15.25 -7.05
C LEU A 215 -1.65 15.14 -8.15
N GLN A 216 -2.02 14.80 -9.39
CA GLN A 216 -1.11 14.73 -10.54
C GLN A 216 0.20 13.96 -10.28
N CYS A 217 0.16 12.98 -9.37
CA CYS A 217 1.30 12.16 -8.98
C CYS A 217 1.67 11.17 -10.08
N THR A 218 2.89 10.63 -10.08
CA THR A 218 3.28 9.60 -11.05
C THR A 218 2.94 8.19 -10.54
N LEU A 219 2.85 7.21 -11.46
CA LEU A 219 2.72 5.78 -11.09
C LEU A 219 3.95 5.22 -10.34
N LEU A 220 5.07 5.97 -10.36
CA LEU A 220 6.30 5.70 -9.60
C LEU A 220 6.28 6.29 -8.18
N SER A 221 5.31 7.16 -7.86
CA SER A 221 5.22 7.83 -6.56
C SER A 221 3.98 7.40 -5.75
N SER A 222 3.85 7.90 -4.52
CA SER A 222 2.62 7.83 -3.72
C SER A 222 1.42 8.44 -4.45
N GLY A 223 0.18 8.16 -4.01
CA GLY A 223 -1.05 8.68 -4.61
C GLY A 223 -1.96 7.60 -5.21
N THR A 224 -3.16 7.98 -5.64
CA THR A 224 -4.19 7.08 -6.13
C THR A 224 -4.37 7.24 -7.64
N ASP A 225 -4.73 6.17 -8.33
CA ASP A 225 -5.05 6.18 -9.77
C ASP A 225 -6.55 5.97 -10.01
N SER A 226 -7.35 6.53 -9.11
CA SER A 226 -8.81 6.49 -9.15
C SER A 226 -9.30 7.71 -9.94
N ASP A 227 -9.80 7.51 -11.16
CA ASP A 227 -10.48 8.56 -11.94
C ASP A 227 -11.45 9.32 -11.05
N PHE A 228 -11.35 10.65 -11.07
CA PHE A 228 -12.35 11.52 -10.47
C PHE A 228 -13.61 11.52 -11.34
N ARG A 229 -14.63 10.74 -10.96
CA ARG A 229 -15.98 10.81 -11.56
C ARG A 229 -16.88 11.83 -10.86
N GLY A 230 -16.41 13.07 -10.71
CA GLY A 230 -17.28 14.21 -10.32
C GLY A 230 -17.50 14.46 -8.83
N THR A 231 -16.79 13.81 -7.90
CA THR A 231 -16.91 14.07 -6.45
C THR A 231 -16.11 15.30 -5.98
N MET A 232 -16.42 16.49 -6.50
CA MET A 232 -16.04 17.79 -5.88
C MET A 232 -17.15 18.36 -4.98
N GLY A 233 -18.02 17.47 -4.51
CA GLY A 233 -19.23 17.83 -3.81
C GLY A 233 -19.14 17.81 -2.28
N GLY A 234 -18.39 18.74 -1.66
CA GLY A 234 -18.60 19.11 -0.25
C GLY A 234 -17.65 18.54 0.83
N GLY A 235 -16.90 19.43 1.49
CA GLY A 235 -16.47 19.29 2.89
C GLY A 235 -15.16 18.57 3.20
N LEU A 236 -14.54 17.88 2.24
CA LEU A 236 -13.14 17.45 2.34
C LEU A 236 -12.45 17.80 1.01
N LYS A 237 -12.09 19.07 0.82
CA LYS A 237 -11.23 19.56 -0.28
C LYS A 237 -9.83 18.88 -0.35
N HIS A 238 -9.61 17.81 0.42
CA HIS A 238 -8.36 17.07 0.60
C HIS A 238 -8.53 15.54 0.66
N SER A 239 -9.72 14.97 0.41
CA SER A 239 -9.90 13.51 0.40
C SER A 239 -9.76 12.95 -1.00
N VAL A 240 -8.57 12.42 -1.29
CA VAL A 240 -8.36 11.60 -2.49
C VAL A 240 -9.04 10.23 -2.28
N PRO A 241 -9.87 9.76 -3.23
CA PRO A 241 -10.57 8.48 -3.11
C PRO A 241 -9.58 7.31 -2.99
N ASP A 242 -9.96 6.28 -2.22
CA ASP A 242 -9.13 5.07 -2.05
C ASP A 242 -8.88 4.43 -3.46
N PRO A 243 -7.63 4.07 -3.83
CA PRO A 243 -7.34 3.59 -5.19
C PRO A 243 -7.93 2.20 -5.46
N ALA A 244 -8.12 1.42 -4.40
CA ALA A 244 -8.81 0.15 -4.40
C ALA A 244 -9.50 -0.02 -3.05
N LYS A 245 -10.54 -0.85 -3.02
CA LYS A 245 -11.24 -1.29 -1.82
C LYS A 245 -11.38 -2.81 -1.77
N ALA A 246 -11.29 -3.48 -2.91
CA ALA A 246 -11.22 -4.94 -3.03
C ALA A 246 -10.03 -5.36 -3.91
N MET A 247 -9.46 -6.53 -3.60
CA MET A 247 -8.38 -7.15 -4.35
C MET A 247 -8.73 -8.62 -4.61
N ALA A 248 -8.43 -9.08 -5.83
CA ALA A 248 -8.45 -10.49 -6.19
C ALA A 248 -7.14 -10.84 -6.91
N VAL A 249 -6.56 -12.01 -6.62
CA VAL A 249 -5.33 -12.52 -7.24
C VAL A 249 -5.56 -13.95 -7.68
N HIS A 250 -5.19 -14.28 -8.90
CA HIS A 250 -5.36 -15.60 -9.47
C HIS A 250 -4.40 -15.82 -10.63
N GLU A 251 -3.60 -16.89 -10.59
CA GLU A 251 -2.70 -17.32 -11.67
C GLU A 251 -1.88 -16.18 -12.29
N GLY A 252 -1.08 -15.50 -11.46
CA GLY A 252 -0.23 -14.40 -11.95
C GLY A 252 -0.97 -13.12 -12.34
N ARG A 253 -2.28 -13.04 -12.13
CA ARG A 253 -3.12 -11.85 -12.41
C ARG A 253 -3.58 -11.21 -11.12
N ILE A 254 -3.52 -9.88 -11.07
CA ILE A 254 -4.04 -9.06 -9.97
C ILE A 254 -5.17 -8.20 -10.50
N ALA A 255 -6.27 -8.17 -9.76
CA ALA A 255 -7.41 -7.28 -9.93
C ALA A 255 -7.57 -6.42 -8.69
N LEU A 256 -7.65 -5.10 -8.87
CA LEU A 256 -7.98 -4.13 -7.83
C LEU A 256 -9.27 -3.42 -8.23
N ALA A 257 -10.26 -3.33 -7.33
CA ALA A 257 -11.54 -2.69 -7.62
C ALA A 257 -11.89 -1.60 -6.61
N ASN A 258 -12.38 -0.47 -7.12
CA ASN A 258 -13.15 0.52 -6.38
C ASN A 258 -14.14 1.19 -7.35
N VAL A 259 -13.78 2.35 -7.92
CA VAL A 259 -14.55 3.03 -8.97
C VAL A 259 -14.47 2.26 -10.29
N CYS A 260 -13.26 1.83 -10.64
CA CYS A 260 -12.99 0.99 -11.81
C CYS A 260 -12.19 -0.23 -11.39
N LEU A 261 -12.21 -1.24 -12.25
CA LEU A 261 -11.30 -2.37 -12.21
C LEU A 261 -9.91 -1.94 -12.71
N ASN A 262 -8.86 -2.22 -11.95
CA ASN A 262 -7.46 -2.08 -12.37
C ASN A 262 -6.81 -3.47 -12.41
N ARG A 263 -6.00 -3.76 -13.44
CA ARG A 263 -5.49 -5.10 -13.73
C ARG A 263 -4.03 -5.07 -14.16
N PHE A 264 -3.21 -5.92 -13.56
CA PHE A 264 -1.80 -6.09 -13.92
C PHE A 264 -1.30 -7.47 -13.46
N SER A 265 -0.11 -7.86 -13.89
CA SER A 265 0.46 -9.15 -13.51
C SER A 265 1.08 -9.10 -12.10
N THR A 266 1.25 -10.26 -11.46
CA THR A 266 1.98 -10.37 -10.19
C THR A 266 3.45 -9.98 -10.34
N ALA A 267 3.99 -9.93 -11.56
CA ALA A 267 5.31 -9.37 -11.85
C ALA A 267 5.35 -7.83 -11.85
N GLY A 268 4.22 -7.15 -11.65
CA GLY A 268 4.14 -5.68 -11.69
C GLY A 268 4.24 -5.12 -13.11
N ALA A 269 3.82 -5.90 -14.11
CA ALA A 269 3.86 -5.52 -15.52
C ALA A 269 2.46 -5.51 -16.14
N SER A 270 2.35 -4.90 -17.33
CA SER A 270 1.12 -4.92 -18.10
C SER A 270 0.72 -6.34 -18.50
N MET A 271 -0.54 -6.47 -18.90
CA MET A 271 -1.10 -7.68 -19.49
C MET A 271 -1.59 -7.33 -20.91
N PRO A 272 -2.05 -8.30 -21.71
CA PRO A 272 -2.73 -8.02 -22.99
C PRO A 272 -4.04 -7.21 -22.84
N LEU A 273 -4.37 -6.75 -21.64
CA LEU A 273 -5.50 -5.93 -21.28
C LEU A 273 -5.01 -4.56 -20.78
N PRO A 274 -5.74 -3.47 -21.05
CA PRO A 274 -5.45 -2.17 -20.45
C PRO A 274 -5.45 -2.28 -18.91
N LEU A 275 -4.56 -1.51 -18.28
CA LEU A 275 -4.49 -1.39 -16.82
C LEU A 275 -5.87 -1.09 -16.27
N LYS A 276 -6.58 -0.14 -16.88
CA LYS A 276 -7.91 0.26 -16.47
C LYS A 276 -9.00 -0.54 -17.21
N GLY A 277 -9.98 -1.00 -16.46
CA GLY A 277 -11.13 -1.77 -16.92
C GLY A 277 -12.45 -1.04 -16.68
N PRO A 278 -13.58 -1.79 -16.72
CA PRO A 278 -14.91 -1.22 -16.57
C PRO A 278 -15.15 -0.65 -15.17
N VAL A 279 -16.21 0.15 -15.07
CA VAL A 279 -16.71 0.72 -13.82
C VAL A 279 -17.19 -0.40 -12.92
N THR A 280 -16.73 -0.37 -11.67
CA THR A 280 -17.08 -1.35 -10.63
C THR A 280 -17.90 -0.76 -9.50
N SER A 281 -18.07 0.56 -9.42
CA SER A 281 -18.88 1.25 -8.42
C SER A 281 -20.30 1.56 -8.89
N PHE A 282 -21.17 1.90 -7.93
CA PHE A 282 -22.49 2.46 -8.17
C PHE A 282 -22.58 3.87 -7.60
N ASN A 283 -23.16 4.80 -8.36
CA ASN A 283 -23.42 6.15 -7.87
C ASN A 283 -24.58 6.13 -6.88
N VAL A 284 -24.37 6.73 -5.72
CA VAL A 284 -25.39 6.89 -4.67
C VAL A 284 -25.48 8.35 -4.24
N LYS A 285 -26.67 8.81 -3.87
CA LYS A 285 -26.87 10.19 -3.41
C LYS A 285 -26.16 10.44 -2.08
N ARG A 286 -25.44 11.57 -1.99
CA ARG A 286 -24.85 12.05 -0.74
C ARG A 286 -25.95 12.54 0.21
N GLY A 287 -25.88 12.18 1.50
CA GLY A 287 -26.83 12.60 2.54
C GLY A 287 -26.13 12.94 3.86
N GLY A 288 -26.70 13.87 4.66
CA GLY A 288 -26.11 14.34 5.93
C GLY A 288 -26.60 15.72 6.39
N LEU A 289 -26.72 15.96 7.70
CA LEU A 289 -27.19 17.25 8.28
C LEU A 289 -26.34 18.48 7.89
N ARG A 290 -25.03 18.30 7.64
CA ARG A 290 -24.12 19.37 7.18
C ARG A 290 -24.13 19.58 5.66
N TRP A 291 -24.93 18.82 4.93
CA TRP A 291 -24.96 18.83 3.49
C TRP A 291 -26.38 19.20 3.03
N ARG A 292 -26.58 20.49 2.76
CA ARG A 292 -27.87 21.07 2.36
C ARG A 292 -28.19 20.67 0.91
N GLY A 293 -28.77 19.48 0.74
CA GLY A 293 -29.65 19.13 -0.39
C GLY A 293 -29.17 19.45 -1.82
N GLY A 294 -27.95 19.06 -2.20
CA GLY A 294 -27.57 19.03 -3.63
C GLY A 294 -27.85 17.67 -4.30
N GLU A 295 -27.49 17.55 -5.58
CA GLU A 295 -27.56 16.29 -6.34
C GLU A 295 -26.27 15.44 -6.30
N ASP A 296 -25.26 15.83 -5.50
CA ASP A 296 -23.96 15.18 -5.45
C ASP A 296 -24.04 13.66 -5.28
N LEU A 297 -23.48 12.96 -6.26
CA LEU A 297 -23.32 11.52 -6.27
C LEU A 297 -21.95 11.15 -5.69
N ILE A 298 -21.90 10.07 -4.92
CA ILE A 298 -20.66 9.45 -4.45
C ILE A 298 -20.59 7.99 -4.93
N ASP A 299 -19.38 7.48 -5.11
CA ASP A 299 -19.14 6.10 -5.51
C ASP A 299 -19.24 5.13 -4.32
N ALA A 300 -20.19 4.18 -4.40
CA ALA A 300 -20.19 2.97 -3.60
C ALA A 300 -19.43 1.87 -4.36
N GLY A 301 -18.17 1.63 -3.96
CA GLY A 301 -17.32 0.57 -4.52
C GLY A 301 -17.33 -0.70 -3.66
N PRO A 302 -16.98 -1.87 -4.23
CA PRO A 302 -16.94 -3.14 -3.52
C PRO A 302 -15.76 -3.21 -2.55
N THR A 303 -15.91 -3.93 -1.43
CA THR A 303 -14.83 -4.18 -0.47
C THR A 303 -14.41 -5.65 -0.37
N SER A 304 -15.12 -6.56 -1.06
CA SER A 304 -14.74 -7.96 -1.19
C SER A 304 -14.88 -8.41 -2.65
N MET A 305 -13.88 -9.15 -3.14
CA MET A 305 -13.82 -9.64 -4.51
C MET A 305 -13.12 -11.00 -4.56
N ALA A 306 -13.57 -11.88 -5.44
CA ALA A 306 -12.95 -13.17 -5.68
C ALA A 306 -13.00 -13.54 -7.17
N PHE A 307 -11.95 -14.22 -7.63
CA PHE A 307 -11.95 -14.85 -8.95
C PHE A 307 -12.80 -16.13 -8.93
N SER A 308 -13.47 -16.41 -10.05
CA SER A 308 -13.90 -17.78 -10.36
C SER A 308 -12.67 -18.69 -10.53
N PRO A 309 -12.81 -20.01 -10.34
CA PRO A 309 -11.68 -20.94 -10.45
C PRO A 309 -11.04 -21.00 -11.83
N ASP A 310 -11.80 -20.72 -12.89
CA ASP A 310 -11.28 -20.60 -14.27
C ASP A 310 -10.64 -19.22 -14.54
N GLY A 311 -10.64 -18.33 -13.55
CA GLY A 311 -10.13 -16.97 -13.63
C GLY A 311 -10.85 -16.07 -14.64
N ARG A 312 -12.03 -16.45 -15.15
CA ARG A 312 -12.77 -15.65 -16.15
C ARG A 312 -13.64 -14.58 -15.53
N TRP A 313 -14.16 -14.82 -14.33
CA TRP A 313 -15.08 -13.93 -13.62
C TRP A 313 -14.46 -13.37 -12.35
N LEU A 314 -14.81 -12.13 -12.04
CA LEU A 314 -14.65 -11.51 -10.74
C LEU A 314 -16.03 -11.35 -10.12
N TYR A 315 -16.26 -11.97 -8.97
CA TYR A 315 -17.44 -11.73 -8.14
C TYR A 315 -17.12 -10.67 -7.11
N MET A 316 -18.04 -9.73 -6.89
CA MET A 316 -17.85 -8.59 -6.00
C MET A 316 -19.08 -8.38 -5.11
N THR A 317 -18.84 -7.98 -3.86
CA THR A 317 -19.90 -7.61 -2.94
C THR A 317 -19.39 -6.57 -1.94
N ALA A 318 -20.14 -6.35 -0.86
CA ALA A 318 -19.76 -5.44 0.21
C ALA A 318 -19.58 -4.00 -0.28
N TYR A 319 -20.53 -3.58 -1.11
CA TYR A 319 -20.64 -2.25 -1.69
C TYR A 319 -21.06 -1.25 -0.62
N GLU A 320 -20.12 -0.43 -0.12
CA GLU A 320 -20.37 0.47 1.00
C GLU A 320 -20.04 1.94 0.72
N TRP A 321 -20.79 2.82 1.38
CA TRP A 321 -20.51 4.24 1.45
C TRP A 321 -20.85 4.79 2.84
N VAL A 322 -20.23 5.92 3.17
CA VAL A 322 -20.37 6.54 4.48
C VAL A 322 -21.11 7.87 4.35
N GLN A 323 -22.15 8.06 5.18
CA GLN A 323 -22.85 9.33 5.34
C GLN A 323 -22.59 9.93 6.73
N ASN A 324 -22.29 11.22 6.79
CA ASN A 324 -21.98 11.94 8.03
C ASN A 324 -23.09 12.96 8.34
N TRP A 325 -23.82 12.71 9.42
CA TRP A 325 -24.98 13.52 9.81
C TRP A 325 -24.69 14.56 10.91
N GLY A 326 -23.43 14.81 11.27
CA GLY A 326 -23.03 15.97 12.08
C GLY A 326 -23.44 15.99 13.57
N THR A 327 -24.54 15.33 13.98
CA THR A 327 -25.08 15.42 15.35
C THR A 327 -25.25 14.07 16.08
N GLY A 328 -24.79 12.94 15.53
CA GLY A 328 -24.99 11.66 16.24
C GLY A 328 -24.33 10.39 15.69
N GLY A 329 -23.63 10.42 14.55
CA GLY A 329 -22.94 9.21 14.06
C GLY A 329 -22.43 9.27 12.63
N ILE A 330 -21.45 8.41 12.35
CA ILE A 330 -21.02 8.04 11.00
C ILE A 330 -21.84 6.80 10.61
N HIS A 331 -22.69 6.91 9.58
CA HIS A 331 -23.55 5.82 9.13
C HIS A 331 -22.95 5.19 7.88
N THR A 332 -22.55 3.92 7.97
CA THR A 332 -22.13 3.12 6.82
C THR A 332 -23.34 2.42 6.20
N HIS A 333 -23.62 2.71 4.94
CA HIS A 333 -24.68 2.09 4.16
C HIS A 333 -24.09 1.05 3.21
N TRP A 334 -24.93 0.09 2.83
CA TRP A 334 -24.54 -1.11 2.09
C TRP A 334 -25.55 -1.39 0.99
N LEU A 335 -25.08 -1.83 -0.18
CA LEU A 335 -25.92 -2.48 -1.17
C LEU A 335 -26.03 -3.97 -0.87
N ASN A 336 -27.17 -4.58 -1.20
CA ASN A 336 -27.56 -5.91 -0.73
C ASN A 336 -27.50 -6.96 -1.84
N GLY A 337 -26.38 -6.98 -2.57
CA GLY A 337 -26.21 -7.85 -3.73
C GLY A 337 -24.77 -8.26 -3.99
N VAL A 338 -24.65 -9.23 -4.89
CA VAL A 338 -23.39 -9.68 -5.47
C VAL A 338 -23.43 -9.33 -6.94
N THR A 339 -22.36 -8.73 -7.43
CA THR A 339 -22.16 -8.45 -8.84
C THR A 339 -21.06 -9.34 -9.40
N ARG A 340 -20.98 -9.41 -10.73
CA ARG A 340 -19.83 -10.00 -11.39
C ARG A 340 -19.43 -9.24 -12.65
N VAL A 341 -18.19 -9.44 -13.07
CA VAL A 341 -17.67 -8.94 -14.34
C VAL A 341 -16.65 -9.91 -14.90
N ARG A 342 -16.57 -10.01 -16.24
CA ARG A 342 -15.50 -10.76 -16.88
C ARG A 342 -14.17 -10.06 -16.62
N PHE A 343 -13.12 -10.82 -16.37
CA PHE A 343 -11.78 -10.27 -16.15
C PHE A 343 -11.26 -9.50 -17.36
N ASP A 344 -11.66 -9.86 -18.58
CA ASP A 344 -11.38 -9.08 -19.80
C ASP A 344 -12.03 -7.68 -19.78
N GLY A 345 -13.07 -7.48 -18.97
CA GLY A 345 -13.73 -6.20 -18.75
C GLY A 345 -14.39 -5.60 -19.99
N ARG A 346 -14.64 -6.40 -21.04
CA ARG A 346 -15.25 -5.92 -22.29
C ARG A 346 -16.73 -5.57 -22.14
N LYS A 347 -17.39 -6.17 -21.14
CA LYS A 347 -18.77 -5.86 -20.77
C LYS A 347 -18.82 -5.15 -19.42
N PRO A 348 -19.85 -4.32 -19.17
CA PRO A 348 -20.09 -3.72 -17.86
C PRO A 348 -20.30 -4.77 -16.77
N VAL A 349 -20.19 -4.34 -15.51
CA VAL A 349 -20.57 -5.13 -14.34
C VAL A 349 -22.05 -5.49 -14.41
N GLU A 350 -22.39 -6.73 -14.08
CA GLU A 350 -23.76 -7.22 -14.00
C GLU A 350 -24.11 -7.65 -12.57
N VAL A 351 -25.39 -7.53 -12.22
CA VAL A 351 -25.93 -8.08 -10.98
C VAL A 351 -25.99 -9.60 -11.12
N PHE A 352 -25.34 -10.30 -10.19
CA PHE A 352 -25.30 -11.76 -10.14
C PHE A 352 -26.39 -12.29 -9.21
N LEU A 353 -26.48 -11.77 -7.98
CA LEU A 353 -27.45 -12.17 -6.95
C LEU A 353 -27.93 -10.93 -6.17
N GLY A 354 -29.15 -10.99 -5.64
CA GLY A 354 -29.72 -9.91 -4.83
C GLY A 354 -29.91 -8.63 -5.63
N SER A 355 -29.71 -7.49 -4.97
CA SER A 355 -29.99 -6.17 -5.55
C SER A 355 -28.93 -5.15 -5.15
N VAL A 356 -28.56 -4.31 -6.11
CA VAL A 356 -27.64 -3.17 -5.92
C VAL A 356 -28.37 -1.83 -6.03
N ALA A 357 -29.70 -1.84 -5.96
CA ALA A 357 -30.49 -0.63 -5.92
C ALA A 357 -30.47 0.00 -4.52
N VAL A 358 -30.22 1.31 -4.43
CA VAL A 358 -30.12 2.04 -3.14
C VAL A 358 -31.39 1.96 -2.30
N ARG A 359 -32.57 1.87 -2.95
CA ARG A 359 -33.88 1.78 -2.26
C ARG A 359 -34.20 0.37 -1.77
N ASP A 360 -33.41 -0.64 -2.15
CA ASP A 360 -33.61 -2.00 -1.71
C ASP A 360 -33.02 -2.20 -0.31
N ALA A 361 -33.90 -2.39 0.66
CA ALA A 361 -33.53 -2.61 2.06
C ALA A 361 -32.93 -4.01 2.30
N GLY A 362 -32.72 -4.80 1.25
CA GLY A 362 -32.29 -6.18 1.36
C GLY A 362 -33.41 -7.08 1.86
N GLY A 363 -33.08 -8.33 2.20
CA GLY A 363 -34.08 -9.31 2.64
C GLY A 363 -33.49 -10.49 3.40
N THR A 364 -34.37 -11.21 4.08
CA THR A 364 -34.06 -12.40 4.88
C THR A 364 -34.31 -13.70 4.13
N ASP A 365 -35.09 -13.66 3.04
CA ASP A 365 -35.40 -14.84 2.23
C ASP A 365 -34.12 -15.40 1.59
N PRO A 366 -34.07 -16.70 1.26
CA PRO A 366 -32.98 -17.27 0.48
C PRO A 366 -32.77 -16.51 -0.85
N GLY A 367 -31.52 -16.23 -1.20
CA GLY A 367 -31.17 -15.42 -2.37
C GLY A 367 -31.23 -13.89 -2.17
N LYS A 368 -31.75 -13.41 -1.03
CA LYS A 368 -31.67 -12.01 -0.59
C LYS A 368 -30.60 -11.85 0.49
N PHE A 369 -30.09 -10.63 0.65
CA PHE A 369 -28.99 -10.34 1.56
C PHE A 369 -29.27 -9.13 2.45
N ARG A 370 -28.56 -9.06 3.57
CA ARG A 370 -28.42 -7.87 4.41
C ARG A 370 -26.95 -7.75 4.84
N VAL A 371 -26.27 -6.74 4.31
CA VAL A 371 -24.82 -6.51 4.54
C VAL A 371 -24.00 -7.75 4.09
N PRO A 372 -24.02 -8.10 2.80
CA PRO A 372 -23.16 -9.16 2.28
C PRO A 372 -21.69 -8.70 2.36
N ALA A 373 -20.95 -9.22 3.33
CA ALA A 373 -19.65 -8.71 3.77
C ALA A 373 -18.46 -9.30 3.01
N SER A 374 -18.60 -10.52 2.49
CA SER A 374 -17.53 -11.23 1.82
C SER A 374 -18.08 -12.17 0.77
N VAL A 375 -17.36 -12.28 -0.35
CA VAL A 375 -17.59 -13.29 -1.38
C VAL A 375 -16.31 -14.08 -1.64
N THR A 376 -16.43 -15.40 -1.80
CA THR A 376 -15.34 -16.27 -2.26
C THR A 376 -15.85 -17.38 -3.17
N CYS A 377 -14.95 -18.06 -3.88
CA CYS A 377 -15.26 -19.23 -4.69
C CYS A 377 -14.44 -20.43 -4.23
N ASP A 378 -15.02 -21.62 -4.31
CA ASP A 378 -14.25 -22.86 -4.14
C ASP A 378 -13.80 -23.44 -5.48
N ALA A 379 -12.98 -24.50 -5.43
CA ALA A 379 -12.45 -25.15 -6.64
C ALA A 379 -13.52 -25.74 -7.58
N LYS A 380 -14.74 -26.01 -7.07
CA LYS A 380 -15.88 -26.50 -7.88
C LYS A 380 -16.68 -25.35 -8.51
N GLY A 381 -16.27 -24.09 -8.29
CA GLY A 381 -16.94 -22.91 -8.82
C GLY A 381 -18.16 -22.47 -8.01
N ARG A 382 -18.38 -23.02 -6.80
CA ARG A 382 -19.47 -22.57 -5.92
C ARG A 382 -19.10 -21.23 -5.30
N ILE A 383 -20.08 -20.34 -5.22
CA ILE A 383 -19.94 -18.96 -4.74
C ILE A 383 -20.51 -18.88 -3.32
N TYR A 384 -19.67 -18.47 -2.37
CA TYR A 384 -20.02 -18.34 -0.95
C TYR A 384 -20.14 -16.86 -0.61
N VAL A 385 -21.27 -16.47 -0.02
CA VAL A 385 -21.56 -15.08 0.35
C VAL A 385 -21.83 -15.00 1.84
N ALA A 386 -20.98 -14.27 2.57
CA ALA A 386 -21.16 -13.98 3.99
C ALA A 386 -22.26 -12.92 4.17
N ASP A 387 -23.45 -13.34 4.54
CA ASP A 387 -24.65 -12.51 4.69
C ASP A 387 -24.76 -12.03 6.15
N ASN A 388 -23.98 -11.00 6.49
CA ASN A 388 -23.60 -10.68 7.86
C ASN A 388 -24.80 -10.51 8.79
N LEU A 389 -25.77 -9.65 8.44
CA LEU A 389 -26.90 -9.36 9.33
C LEU A 389 -27.95 -10.45 9.38
N ASN A 390 -27.90 -11.44 8.48
CA ASN A 390 -28.79 -12.59 8.46
C ASN A 390 -28.17 -13.85 9.11
N ASP A 391 -26.99 -13.73 9.74
CA ASP A 391 -26.34 -14.83 10.49
C ASP A 391 -26.16 -16.12 9.68
N ARG A 392 -25.75 -15.95 8.42
CA ARG A 392 -25.56 -17.07 7.50
C ARG A 392 -24.51 -16.82 6.43
N VAL A 393 -23.96 -17.91 5.90
CA VAL A 393 -23.26 -17.94 4.61
C VAL A 393 -24.19 -18.64 3.61
N GLN A 394 -24.49 -17.99 2.50
CA GLN A 394 -25.26 -18.60 1.41
C GLN A 394 -24.32 -19.09 0.30
N VAL A 395 -24.55 -20.30 -0.19
CA VAL A 395 -23.73 -20.97 -1.21
C VAL A 395 -24.54 -21.14 -2.48
N PHE A 396 -24.01 -20.69 -3.61
CA PHE A 396 -24.67 -20.72 -4.91
C PHE A 396 -23.81 -21.43 -5.95
N SER A 397 -24.47 -21.98 -6.97
CA SER A 397 -23.83 -22.42 -8.21
C SER A 397 -23.49 -21.22 -9.12
N PRO A 398 -22.61 -21.39 -10.13
CA PRO A 398 -22.38 -20.40 -11.18
C PRO A 398 -23.66 -19.95 -11.91
N ASP A 399 -24.68 -20.82 -11.95
CA ASP A 399 -25.99 -20.57 -12.55
C ASP A 399 -26.99 -19.92 -11.59
N ARG A 400 -26.49 -19.33 -10.48
CA ARG A 400 -27.28 -18.57 -9.49
C ARG A 400 -28.26 -19.42 -8.67
N LYS A 401 -28.25 -20.75 -8.81
CA LYS A 401 -29.07 -21.64 -7.96
C LYS A 401 -28.47 -21.71 -6.56
N LEU A 402 -29.30 -21.49 -5.55
CA LEU A 402 -28.94 -21.70 -4.14
C LEU A 402 -28.70 -23.19 -3.90
N LEU A 403 -27.55 -23.52 -3.32
CA LEU A 403 -27.14 -24.89 -3.01
C LEU A 403 -27.25 -25.18 -1.50
N LYS A 404 -26.82 -24.24 -0.66
CA LYS A 404 -26.77 -24.44 0.79
C LYS A 404 -26.83 -23.12 1.55
N ILE A 405 -27.39 -23.16 2.75
CA ILE A 405 -27.28 -22.10 3.75
C ILE A 405 -26.52 -22.67 4.95
N LEU A 406 -25.39 -22.06 5.29
CA LEU A 406 -24.59 -22.40 6.46
C LEU A 406 -24.90 -21.39 7.57
N LYS A 407 -25.41 -21.87 8.71
CA LYS A 407 -25.71 -20.99 9.87
C LYS A 407 -24.39 -20.60 10.54
N VAL A 408 -24.04 -19.32 10.50
CA VAL A 408 -22.85 -18.77 11.14
C VAL A 408 -23.21 -17.38 11.63
N PRO A 409 -23.04 -17.05 12.92
CA PRO A 409 -23.38 -15.72 13.40
C PRO A 409 -22.43 -14.67 12.80
N LYS A 410 -22.98 -13.53 12.35
CA LYS A 410 -22.26 -12.35 11.85
C LYS A 410 -20.99 -12.64 11.04
N PRO A 411 -21.09 -13.40 9.93
CA PRO A 411 -19.94 -13.77 9.13
C PRO A 411 -19.38 -12.54 8.40
N VAL A 412 -18.05 -12.38 8.42
CA VAL A 412 -17.38 -11.18 7.86
C VAL A 412 -16.39 -11.50 6.75
N ARG A 413 -15.75 -12.67 6.83
CA ARG A 413 -14.79 -13.17 5.85
C ARG A 413 -14.98 -14.66 5.74
N VAL A 414 -15.26 -15.13 4.53
CA VAL A 414 -15.36 -16.55 4.21
C VAL A 414 -14.19 -16.95 3.32
N ALA A 415 -13.57 -18.08 3.63
CA ALA A 415 -12.57 -18.74 2.81
C ALA A 415 -12.88 -20.24 2.74
N VAL A 416 -12.60 -20.86 1.60
CA VAL A 416 -12.78 -22.31 1.42
C VAL A 416 -11.42 -22.92 1.18
N HIS A 417 -11.10 -23.97 1.92
CA HIS A 417 -9.82 -24.64 1.80
C HIS A 417 -9.73 -25.33 0.43
N PRO A 418 -8.71 -25.02 -0.39
CA PRO A 418 -8.67 -25.43 -1.80
C PRO A 418 -8.62 -26.95 -1.98
N ARG A 419 -7.96 -27.67 -1.05
CA ARG A 419 -7.85 -29.14 -1.08
C ARG A 419 -8.97 -29.88 -0.36
N THR A 420 -9.34 -29.45 0.86
CA THR A 420 -10.27 -30.20 1.72
C THR A 420 -11.72 -29.75 1.60
N GLY A 421 -12.01 -28.61 0.95
CA GLY A 421 -13.37 -28.06 0.85
C GLY A 421 -13.93 -27.48 2.16
N LYS A 422 -13.23 -27.63 3.29
CA LYS A 422 -13.63 -27.05 4.59
C LYS A 422 -13.82 -25.55 4.48
N VAL A 423 -14.87 -25.03 5.13
CA VAL A 423 -15.23 -23.62 5.07
C VAL A 423 -14.79 -22.93 6.36
N TYR A 424 -13.99 -21.88 6.22
CA TYR A 424 -13.46 -21.06 7.30
C TYR A 424 -14.14 -19.71 7.29
N VAL A 425 -14.76 -19.34 8.41
CA VAL A 425 -15.56 -18.12 8.50
C VAL A 425 -15.16 -17.32 9.73
N LEU A 426 -14.56 -16.15 9.51
CA LEU A 426 -14.40 -15.18 10.59
C LEU A 426 -15.76 -14.55 10.91
N SER A 427 -15.98 -14.26 12.18
CA SER A 427 -17.27 -13.80 12.72
C SER A 427 -17.10 -12.65 13.70
N TRP A 428 -17.78 -11.52 13.42
CA TRP A 428 -18.02 -10.39 14.33
C TRP A 428 -19.03 -9.41 13.71
N LEU A 429 -19.60 -8.52 14.53
CA LEU A 429 -20.57 -7.54 14.07
C LEU A 429 -19.91 -6.43 13.24
N ILE A 430 -20.40 -6.17 12.03
CA ILE A 430 -19.96 -5.03 11.21
C ILE A 430 -20.80 -3.79 11.57
N ARG A 431 -20.14 -2.64 11.69
CA ARG A 431 -20.85 -1.36 11.85
C ARG A 431 -21.58 -0.98 10.56
N CYS A 432 -22.90 -0.84 10.64
CA CYS A 432 -23.73 -0.35 9.54
C CYS A 432 -24.89 0.55 10.01
N SER A 433 -25.56 1.20 9.08
CA SER A 433 -26.70 2.11 9.30
C SER A 433 -27.86 1.43 10.03
N TRP A 434 -28.10 0.15 9.74
CA TRP A 434 -29.07 -0.71 10.42
C TRP A 434 -28.85 -0.82 11.94
N VAL A 435 -27.58 -0.86 12.36
CA VAL A 435 -27.20 -0.98 13.78
C VAL A 435 -27.09 0.40 14.45
N THR A 436 -26.91 1.48 13.67
CA THR A 436 -26.62 2.83 14.20
C THR A 436 -27.82 3.78 14.21
N ARG A 437 -28.94 3.46 13.55
CA ARG A 437 -30.18 4.26 13.66
C ARG A 437 -30.88 3.97 14.99
N LYS A 438 -30.72 4.90 15.94
CA LYS A 438 -31.51 5.11 17.17
C LYS A 438 -31.48 4.10 18.33
N ASP A 439 -30.70 3.01 18.30
CA ASP A 439 -30.67 2.11 19.46
C ASP A 439 -29.27 1.58 19.83
N ARG A 440 -28.67 2.19 20.87
CA ARG A 440 -27.41 1.67 21.48
C ARG A 440 -27.63 0.33 22.19
N THR A 441 -28.87 -0.08 22.48
CA THR A 441 -29.18 -1.39 23.08
C THR A 441 -29.07 -2.54 22.08
N LEU A 442 -29.20 -2.27 20.77
CA LEU A 442 -28.99 -3.27 19.71
C LEU A 442 -27.53 -3.72 19.59
N ALA A 443 -26.56 -2.83 19.86
CA ALA A 443 -25.14 -3.20 19.86
C ALA A 443 -24.81 -4.25 20.95
N GLY A 444 -25.49 -4.18 22.11
CA GLY A 444 -25.37 -5.18 23.17
C GLY A 444 -26.11 -6.49 22.85
N LYS A 445 -27.30 -6.41 22.22
CA LYS A 445 -28.09 -7.58 21.80
C LYS A 445 -27.52 -8.32 20.59
N LEU A 446 -26.73 -7.65 19.75
CA LEU A 446 -26.05 -8.22 18.57
C LEU A 446 -24.58 -8.56 18.82
N ALA A 447 -24.13 -8.55 20.08
CA ALA A 447 -22.75 -8.85 20.44
C ALA A 447 -22.43 -10.33 20.17
N VAL A 448 -21.62 -10.59 19.15
CA VAL A 448 -21.07 -11.92 18.87
C VAL A 448 -19.63 -11.95 19.36
N ARG A 449 -19.25 -13.03 20.05
CA ARG A 449 -17.86 -13.27 20.45
C ARG A 449 -17.00 -13.40 19.19
N PRO A 450 -16.02 -12.52 18.95
CA PRO A 450 -15.21 -12.59 17.75
C PRO A 450 -14.41 -13.90 17.68
N GLY A 451 -14.41 -14.54 16.52
CA GLY A 451 -13.75 -15.82 16.35
C GLY A 451 -13.74 -16.35 14.93
N LEU A 452 -13.23 -17.57 14.79
CA LEU A 452 -13.18 -18.36 13.57
C LEU A 452 -14.11 -19.56 13.73
N PHE A 453 -15.07 -19.69 12.82
CA PHE A 453 -15.83 -20.93 12.62
C PHE A 453 -15.16 -21.77 11.54
N VAL A 454 -15.05 -23.07 11.78
CA VAL A 454 -14.59 -24.06 10.81
C VAL A 454 -15.73 -25.04 10.60
N LEU A 455 -16.26 -25.08 9.38
CA LEU A 455 -17.37 -25.92 8.97
C LEU A 455 -16.87 -27.01 8.01
N PRO A 456 -17.57 -28.16 7.93
CA PRO A 456 -17.33 -29.13 6.86
C PRO A 456 -17.54 -28.49 5.48
N GLY A 457 -17.04 -29.17 4.44
CA GLY A 457 -17.38 -28.79 3.07
C GLY A 457 -18.88 -28.93 2.82
N VAL A 458 -19.40 -28.22 1.83
CA VAL A 458 -20.85 -28.16 1.55
C VAL A 458 -21.45 -29.53 1.23
N ASP A 459 -20.64 -30.46 0.71
CA ASP A 459 -21.04 -31.84 0.38
C ASP A 459 -20.70 -32.83 1.52
N ASP A 460 -20.00 -32.38 2.55
CA ASP A 460 -19.47 -33.24 3.60
C ASP A 460 -20.34 -33.16 4.87
N ALA A 461 -20.52 -34.30 5.53
CA ALA A 461 -21.05 -34.32 6.89
C ALA A 461 -19.96 -33.92 7.89
N GLY A 462 -20.34 -33.22 8.95
CA GLY A 462 -19.41 -32.87 10.03
C GLY A 462 -19.93 -31.76 10.92
N GLU A 463 -19.20 -31.53 12.01
CA GLU A 463 -19.55 -30.51 12.99
C GLU A 463 -18.89 -29.17 12.69
N THR A 464 -19.55 -28.11 13.11
CA THR A 464 -19.00 -26.76 13.10
C THR A 464 -18.22 -26.52 14.38
N VAL A 465 -16.94 -26.17 14.26
CA VAL A 465 -16.07 -25.87 15.40
C VAL A 465 -15.83 -24.37 15.49
N PHE A 466 -15.93 -23.81 16.69
CA PHE A 466 -15.68 -22.40 16.96
C PHE A 466 -14.37 -22.20 17.74
N HIS A 467 -13.51 -21.31 17.25
CA HIS A 467 -12.28 -20.91 17.89
C HIS A 467 -12.31 -19.40 18.21
N PRO A 468 -12.32 -18.99 19.48
CA PRO A 468 -12.34 -17.58 19.85
C PRO A 468 -11.01 -16.89 19.48
N LEU A 469 -11.09 -15.66 19.00
CA LEU A 469 -9.89 -14.85 18.73
C LEU A 469 -9.25 -14.37 20.06
N PRO A 470 -7.91 -14.36 20.17
CA PRO A 470 -7.21 -14.00 21.39
C PRO A 470 -7.37 -12.52 21.77
N SER A 471 -7.46 -11.62 20.79
CA SER A 471 -7.83 -10.22 21.02
C SER A 471 -8.39 -9.56 19.76
N VAL A 472 -9.48 -8.81 19.91
CA VAL A 472 -10.06 -7.94 18.87
C VAL A 472 -10.40 -6.61 19.58
N PRO A 473 -9.58 -5.55 19.44
CA PRO A 473 -9.63 -4.38 20.33
C PRO A 473 -10.97 -3.63 20.38
N ASP A 474 -11.79 -3.70 19.33
CA ASP A 474 -13.03 -2.93 19.27
C ASP A 474 -14.19 -3.58 18.48
N GLY A 475 -14.07 -4.85 18.10
CA GLY A 475 -15.13 -5.69 17.51
C GLY A 475 -15.79 -5.21 16.20
N LEU A 476 -15.51 -4.00 15.70
CA LEU A 476 -16.45 -3.31 14.80
C LEU A 476 -15.90 -2.96 13.42
N SER A 477 -14.56 -2.91 13.19
CA SER A 477 -14.00 -2.63 11.84
C SER A 477 -12.58 -3.16 11.65
N HIS A 478 -12.43 -4.45 11.37
CA HIS A 478 -11.14 -5.10 11.11
C HIS A 478 -11.00 -5.47 9.64
N THR A 479 -9.78 -5.43 9.11
CA THR A 479 -9.47 -6.08 7.83
C THR A 479 -8.75 -7.39 8.13
N SER A 480 -9.09 -8.43 7.38
CA SER A 480 -8.55 -9.76 7.61
C SER A 480 -8.44 -10.57 6.33
N GLU A 481 -7.58 -11.57 6.37
CA GLU A 481 -7.52 -12.65 5.40
C GLU A 481 -7.25 -13.97 6.11
N ILE A 482 -7.82 -15.06 5.60
CA ILE A 482 -7.59 -16.41 6.09
C ILE A 482 -6.66 -17.12 5.09
N ASP A 483 -5.42 -17.33 5.49
CA ASP A 483 -4.41 -18.03 4.70
C ASP A 483 -4.51 -19.54 4.95
N LEU A 484 -4.96 -20.27 3.92
CA LEU A 484 -5.23 -21.72 3.96
C LEU A 484 -4.20 -22.54 3.17
N TRP A 485 -3.11 -21.90 2.73
CA TRP A 485 -2.03 -22.55 1.99
C TRP A 485 -0.96 -23.22 2.87
N PRO A 486 -0.53 -22.64 4.01
CA PRO A 486 0.32 -23.35 4.95
C PRO A 486 -0.41 -24.54 5.60
N ASP A 487 0.34 -25.51 6.13
CA ASP A 487 -0.21 -26.68 6.83
C ASP A 487 -1.11 -26.30 8.01
N ARG A 488 -0.82 -25.15 8.62
CA ARG A 488 -1.62 -24.55 9.69
C ARG A 488 -2.28 -23.29 9.17
N PRO A 489 -3.62 -23.20 9.17
CA PRO A 489 -4.32 -21.98 8.81
C PRO A 489 -3.82 -20.77 9.61
N THR A 490 -3.51 -19.69 8.91
CA THR A 490 -3.03 -18.44 9.50
C THR A 490 -4.01 -17.32 9.18
N ILE A 491 -4.46 -16.60 10.21
CA ILE A 491 -5.26 -15.41 10.05
C ILE A 491 -4.33 -14.20 10.03
N TRP A 492 -4.40 -13.44 8.95
CA TRP A 492 -3.76 -12.14 8.83
C TRP A 492 -4.77 -11.08 9.30
N LEU A 493 -4.62 -10.58 10.52
CA LEU A 493 -5.57 -9.66 11.14
C LEU A 493 -4.98 -8.25 11.24
N VAL A 494 -5.73 -7.26 10.76
CA VAL A 494 -5.38 -5.85 10.91
C VAL A 494 -6.35 -5.20 11.89
N PRO A 495 -5.86 -4.78 13.09
CA PRO A 495 -6.69 -4.13 14.08
C PRO A 495 -7.20 -2.77 13.60
N ASN A 496 -8.44 -2.44 13.96
CA ASN A 496 -8.97 -1.11 13.73
C ASN A 496 -8.15 -0.08 14.52
N PRO A 497 -7.65 0.98 13.88
CA PRO A 497 -6.90 2.01 14.60
C PRO A 497 -7.72 2.91 15.53
N GLY A 498 -9.06 2.90 15.43
CA GLY A 498 -9.91 3.88 16.12
C GLY A 498 -9.61 5.33 15.71
N ARG A 499 -10.18 6.32 16.44
CA ARG A 499 -9.97 7.76 16.15
C ARG A 499 -8.58 8.29 16.54
N ARG A 500 -7.90 7.65 17.50
CA ARG A 500 -6.54 8.01 17.97
C ARG A 500 -5.61 6.83 17.71
N MET A 501 -5.14 6.71 16.47
CA MET A 501 -4.31 5.59 16.01
C MET A 501 -3.00 5.51 16.79
N ARG A 502 -2.88 4.51 17.67
CA ARG A 502 -1.60 4.14 18.28
C ARG A 502 -0.84 3.27 17.29
N TRP A 503 -0.05 3.90 16.43
CA TRP A 503 0.70 3.23 15.34
C TRP A 503 1.52 2.02 15.77
N LYS A 504 2.02 2.02 17.02
CA LYS A 504 2.72 0.88 17.63
C LYS A 504 1.88 -0.40 17.75
N ARG A 505 0.54 -0.29 17.69
CA ARG A 505 -0.44 -1.38 17.85
C ARG A 505 -1.32 -1.59 16.61
N ALA A 506 -1.00 -0.91 15.51
CA ALA A 506 -1.82 -0.88 14.29
C ALA A 506 -1.24 -1.71 13.13
N GLY A 507 -0.21 -2.52 13.41
CA GLY A 507 0.40 -3.44 12.45
C GLY A 507 -0.44 -4.68 12.21
N ILE A 508 -0.07 -5.42 11.17
CA ILE A 508 -0.67 -6.73 10.84
C ILE A 508 -0.24 -7.74 11.91
N ARG A 509 -1.18 -8.56 12.37
CA ARG A 509 -0.95 -9.68 13.29
C ARG A 509 -1.17 -10.98 12.55
N LEU A 510 -0.25 -11.93 12.72
CA LEU A 510 -0.42 -13.30 12.22
C LEU A 510 -0.87 -14.16 13.39
N ILE A 511 -2.00 -14.84 13.23
CA ILE A 511 -2.61 -15.68 14.25
C ILE A 511 -2.81 -17.08 13.67
N GLU A 512 -2.12 -18.07 14.22
CA GLU A 512 -2.20 -19.46 13.76
C GLU A 512 -3.20 -20.28 14.57
N LEU A 513 -3.92 -21.18 13.91
CA LEU A 513 -4.71 -22.21 14.58
C LEU A 513 -3.79 -23.37 15.01
N ARG A 514 -3.45 -23.44 16.30
CA ARG A 514 -2.59 -24.46 16.91
C ARG A 514 -3.35 -25.27 17.95
N LYS A 515 -3.47 -26.59 17.75
CA LYS A 515 -4.13 -27.51 18.70
C LYS A 515 -5.51 -26.99 19.17
N GLY A 516 -6.33 -26.48 18.23
CA GLY A 516 -7.66 -25.95 18.52
C GLY A 516 -7.69 -24.55 19.16
N LYS A 517 -6.56 -23.87 19.30
CA LYS A 517 -6.46 -22.51 19.85
C LYS A 517 -5.84 -21.55 18.83
N LEU A 518 -6.35 -20.33 18.78
CA LEU A 518 -5.79 -19.26 17.96
C LEU A 518 -4.68 -18.55 18.75
N VAL A 519 -3.45 -18.59 18.22
CA VAL A 519 -2.24 -18.08 18.88
C VAL A 519 -1.60 -17.02 17.98
N GLU A 520 -1.37 -15.83 18.52
CA GLU A 520 -0.59 -14.78 17.83
C GLU A 520 0.87 -15.23 17.73
N VAL A 521 1.39 -15.33 16.50
CA VAL A 521 2.76 -15.80 16.22
C VAL A 521 3.67 -14.68 15.73
N ARG A 522 3.10 -13.55 15.29
CA ARG A 522 3.86 -12.40 14.77
C ARG A 522 3.07 -11.10 14.83
N ASP A 523 3.76 -10.00 15.15
CA ASP A 523 3.21 -8.63 15.17
C ASP A 523 4.11 -7.68 14.37
N PHE A 524 3.65 -7.33 13.16
CA PHE A 524 4.37 -6.41 12.28
C PHE A 524 4.51 -5.00 12.88
N GLY A 525 3.57 -4.59 13.74
CA GLY A 525 3.60 -3.30 14.41
C GLY A 525 4.74 -3.23 15.43
N ALA A 526 4.85 -4.26 16.28
CA ALA A 526 5.93 -4.40 17.24
C ALA A 526 7.31 -4.48 16.55
N GLU A 527 7.42 -5.25 15.47
CA GLU A 527 8.65 -5.35 14.67
C GLU A 527 9.02 -4.02 14.01
N THR A 528 8.04 -3.29 13.46
CA THR A 528 8.27 -1.98 12.83
C THR A 528 8.82 -0.97 13.82
N VAL A 529 8.28 -0.92 15.04
CA VAL A 529 8.74 0.03 16.07
C VAL A 529 10.17 -0.26 16.52
N LYS A 530 10.59 -1.51 16.50
CA LYS A 530 11.99 -1.90 16.75
C LYS A 530 12.90 -1.55 15.56
N ALA A 531 12.41 -1.69 14.34
CA ALA A 531 13.20 -1.54 13.13
C ALA A 531 13.41 -0.09 12.66
N VAL A 532 12.49 0.84 12.96
CA VAL A 532 12.56 2.22 12.46
C VAL A 532 12.15 3.26 13.49
N THR A 533 12.83 4.42 13.46
CA THR A 533 12.51 5.57 14.32
C THR A 533 11.10 6.13 14.07
N ARG A 534 10.60 6.06 12.83
CA ARG A 534 9.28 6.57 12.45
C ARG A 534 8.38 5.46 11.90
N ALA A 535 7.69 4.78 12.81
CA ALA A 535 6.73 3.71 12.50
C ALA A 535 5.40 4.21 11.89
N ALA A 536 4.96 5.42 12.24
CA ALA A 536 3.75 6.01 11.69
C ALA A 536 3.91 6.30 10.17
N PRO A 537 2.98 5.85 9.31
CA PRO A 537 2.94 6.27 7.92
C PRO A 537 2.69 7.77 7.78
N PRO A 538 2.94 8.32 6.59
CA PRO A 538 2.59 9.70 6.28
C PRO A 538 1.08 9.95 6.46
N GLY A 539 0.72 11.06 7.11
CA GLY A 539 -0.68 11.40 7.42
C GLY A 539 -1.50 11.94 6.25
N LEU A 540 -0.83 12.42 5.20
CA LEU A 540 -1.39 12.89 3.94
C LEU A 540 -0.58 12.29 2.77
N LEU A 541 -1.08 12.47 1.55
CA LEU A 541 -0.44 12.06 0.30
C LEU A 541 0.80 12.92 -0.05
N SER A 542 1.50 13.42 0.97
CA SER A 542 2.70 14.23 0.81
C SER A 542 3.81 13.36 0.23
N GLN A 543 4.26 13.68 -0.98
CA GLN A 543 5.55 13.20 -1.48
C GLN A 543 6.61 13.61 -0.46
N ARG A 544 7.32 12.63 0.10
CA ARG A 544 8.55 12.95 0.83
C ARG A 544 9.64 13.06 -0.21
N LEU A 545 10.29 14.21 -0.25
CA LEU A 545 11.48 14.45 -1.04
C LEU A 545 12.45 13.27 -0.82
N TYR A 546 12.81 12.59 -1.90
CA TYR A 546 13.99 11.76 -1.91
C TYR A 546 15.15 12.71 -2.09
N VAL A 547 15.74 13.13 -0.98
CA VAL A 547 17.00 13.86 -1.03
C VAL A 547 18.07 12.82 -1.33
N ASN A 548 18.76 13.01 -2.45
CA ASN A 548 20.04 12.37 -2.72
C ASN A 548 21.13 13.31 -2.23
#